data_AF-A0A529ZDT4-F1
#
_entry.id   AF-A0A529ZDT4-F1
#
_cell.length_a   1.000
_cell.length_b   1.000
_cell.length_c   1.000
_cell.angle_alpha   90.00
_cell.angle_beta   90.00
_cell.angle_gamma   90.00
#
_symmetry.space_group_name_H-M   'P 1'
#
loop_
_entity.id
_entity.type
_entity.pdbx_description
1 polymer ?
#
loop_
_entity_poly.entity_id
_entity_poly.type
_entity_poly.pdbx_seq_one_letter_code
_entity_poly.pdbx_strand_id
1 'polypeptide(L)'
;VKVLVEGASRAKIVSFTDRADFHEARATALAEPEEEEVEIEALARSVVTDFENYVKLNKKISPEVVGAASQIDDYSKLADTVASHLAIKIPEKQEMLATLSVKERLE
;
A
#
# COMPACT_ATOMS: atom_id res chain seq x y z
N VAL A 1 17.47 17.44 10.74
CA VAL A 1 16.44 17.88 9.76
C VAL A 1 15.26 16.93 9.85
N LYS A 2 14.02 17.43 9.89
CA LYS A 2 12.80 16.59 9.79
C LYS A 2 12.29 16.69 8.35
N VAL A 3 12.08 15.56 7.70
CA VAL A 3 11.58 15.48 6.32
C VAL A 3 10.25 14.74 6.36
N LEU A 4 9.25 15.25 5.64
CA LEU A 4 7.98 14.58 5.38
C LEU A 4 8.01 14.09 3.94
N VAL A 5 7.58 12.86 3.71
CA VAL A 5 7.52 12.24 2.38
C VAL A 5 6.15 11.61 2.16
N GLU A 6 5.72 11.59 0.91
CA GLU A 6 4.48 10.96 0.45
C GLU A 6 4.83 10.06 -0.73
N GLY A 7 4.28 8.84 -0.73
CA GLY A 7 4.45 7.92 -1.85
C GLY A 7 3.61 8.37 -3.03
N ALA A 8 4.24 8.59 -4.20
CA ALA A 8 3.54 9.04 -5.39
C ALA A 8 3.10 7.89 -6.31
N SER A 9 3.99 6.91 -6.55
CA SER A 9 3.71 5.74 -7.38
C SER A 9 4.72 4.63 -7.13
N ARG A 10 4.38 3.41 -7.53
CA ARG A 10 5.33 2.30 -7.59
C ARG A 10 6.27 2.49 -8.77
N ALA A 11 7.55 2.19 -8.55
CA ALA A 11 8.56 2.23 -9.60
C ALA A 11 9.52 1.05 -9.48
N LYS A 12 9.98 0.56 -10.63
CA LYS A 12 11.02 -0.46 -10.71
C LYS A 12 12.36 0.19 -10.97
N ILE A 13 13.36 -0.14 -10.15
CA ILE A 13 14.75 0.22 -10.41
C ILE A 13 15.23 -0.53 -11.67
N VAL A 14 15.75 0.22 -12.64
CA VAL A 14 16.34 -0.31 -13.88
C VAL A 14 17.85 -0.48 -13.72
N SER A 15 18.53 0.52 -13.14
CA SER A 15 19.98 0.49 -12.91
C SER A 15 20.39 1.52 -11.88
N PHE A 16 21.41 1.24 -11.07
CA PHE A 16 22.11 2.26 -10.30
C PHE A 16 23.09 3.04 -11.20
N THR A 17 23.43 4.26 -10.79
CA THR A 17 24.50 5.05 -11.41
C THR A 17 25.80 4.89 -10.63
N ASP A 18 26.92 5.35 -11.20
CA ASP A 18 28.25 5.26 -10.56
C ASP A 18 28.52 6.38 -9.54
N ARG A 19 27.50 7.16 -9.17
CA ARG A 19 27.65 8.27 -8.23
C ARG A 19 27.98 7.77 -6.82
N ALA A 20 29.00 8.35 -6.19
CA ALA A 20 29.50 7.91 -4.88
C ALA A 20 28.93 8.66 -3.67
N ASP A 21 28.45 9.90 -3.86
CA ASP A 21 27.98 10.75 -2.74
C ASP A 21 26.66 10.24 -2.13
N PHE A 22 25.83 9.58 -2.95
CA PHE A 22 24.56 8.97 -2.55
C PHE A 22 24.11 7.94 -3.60
N HIS A 23 23.20 7.05 -3.21
CA HIS A 23 22.59 6.11 -4.12
C HIS A 23 21.64 6.82 -5.09
N GLU A 24 21.98 6.77 -6.37
CA GLU A 24 21.17 7.31 -7.45
C GLU A 24 20.84 6.19 -8.44
N ALA A 25 19.58 6.10 -8.87
CA ALA A 25 19.10 5.03 -9.74
C ALA A 25 18.18 5.57 -10.84
N ARG A 26 18.23 4.92 -12.00
CA ARG A 26 17.21 5.04 -13.04
C ARG A 26 16.05 4.13 -12.67
N ALA A 27 14.84 4.67 -12.63
CA ALA A 27 13.63 3.93 -12.31
C ALA A 27 12.53 4.24 -13.32
N THR A 28 11.64 3.26 -13.53
CA THR A 28 10.47 3.39 -14.40
C THR A 28 9.22 3.21 -13.55
N ALA A 29 8.26 4.14 -13.69
CA ALA A 29 6.96 4.02 -13.04
C ALA A 29 6.24 2.75 -13.51
N LEU A 30 5.56 2.07 -12.59
CA LEU A 30 4.79 0.87 -12.87
C LEU A 30 3.31 1.26 -12.93
N ALA A 31 2.65 0.87 -14.02
CA ALA A 31 1.21 1.01 -14.13
C ALA A 31 0.53 -0.20 -13.47
N GLU A 32 -0.62 0.06 -12.84
CA GLU A 32 -1.49 -0.99 -12.35
C GLU A 32 -2.21 -1.65 -13.55
N PRO A 33 -2.44 -2.98 -13.51
CA PRO A 33 -3.19 -3.65 -14.56
C PRO A 33 -4.66 -3.20 -14.56
N GLU A 34 -5.31 -3.31 -15.71
CA GLU A 34 -6.77 -3.19 -15.79
C GLU A 34 -7.42 -4.44 -15.19
N GLU A 35 -8.34 -4.24 -14.26
CA GLU A 35 -8.97 -5.29 -13.46
C GLU A 35 -10.49 -5.05 -13.35
N GLU A 36 -11.24 -6.09 -13.01
CA GLU A 36 -12.70 -6.01 -12.93
C GLU A 36 -13.14 -5.24 -11.67
N GLU A 37 -13.69 -4.05 -11.87
CA GLU A 37 -14.03 -3.09 -10.80
C GLU A 37 -15.01 -3.67 -9.77
N VAL A 38 -15.98 -4.48 -10.21
CA VAL A 38 -16.99 -5.11 -9.35
C VAL A 38 -16.35 -6.07 -8.34
N GLU A 39 -15.35 -6.83 -8.78
CA GLU A 39 -14.65 -7.78 -7.92
C GLU A 39 -13.76 -7.05 -6.90
N ILE A 40 -13.04 -6.02 -7.34
CA ILE A 40 -12.22 -5.18 -6.46
C ILE A 40 -13.08 -4.49 -5.40
N GLU A 41 -14.24 -3.95 -5.78
CA GLU A 41 -15.16 -3.32 -4.82
C GLU A 41 -15.67 -4.33 -3.77
N ALA A 42 -15.94 -5.57 -4.17
CA ALA A 42 -16.35 -6.62 -3.25
C ALA A 42 -15.24 -6.99 -2.26
N LEU A 43 -13.99 -7.10 -2.74
CA LEU A 43 -12.82 -7.33 -1.90
C LEU A 43 -12.54 -6.16 -0.97
N ALA A 44 -12.59 -4.92 -1.47
CA ALA A 44 -12.38 -3.72 -0.68
C ALA A 44 -13.33 -3.63 0.53
N ARG A 45 -14.61 -3.96 0.34
CA ARG A 45 -15.60 -4.01 1.44
C ARG A 45 -15.24 -5.08 2.49
N SER A 46 -14.76 -6.24 2.05
CA SER A 46 -14.29 -7.29 2.94
C SER A 46 -13.06 -6.84 3.73
N VAL A 47 -12.07 -6.25 3.05
CA VAL A 47 -10.84 -5.72 3.67
C VAL A 47 -11.14 -4.65 4.72
N VAL A 48 -12.06 -3.71 4.46
CA VAL A 48 -12.44 -2.69 5.45
C VAL A 48 -13.05 -3.34 6.70
N THR A 49 -13.89 -4.35 6.51
CA THR A 49 -14.52 -5.09 7.61
C THR A 49 -13.49 -5.84 8.44
N ASP A 50 -12.54 -6.52 7.79
CA ASP A 50 -11.47 -7.26 8.45
C ASP A 50 -10.47 -6.33 9.14
N PHE A 51 -10.18 -5.19 8.52
CA PHE A 51 -9.34 -4.16 9.11
C PHE A 51 -9.97 -3.54 10.37
N GLU A 52 -11.28 -3.29 10.36
CA GLU A 52 -12.01 -2.85 11.56
C GLU A 52 -11.85 -3.87 12.70
N ASN A 53 -12.01 -5.16 12.41
CA ASN A 53 -11.82 -6.23 13.39
C ASN A 53 -10.36 -6.30 13.89
N TYR A 54 -9.39 -6.14 12.99
CA TYR A 54 -7.97 -6.09 13.32
C TYR A 54 -7.64 -4.93 14.29
N VAL A 55 -8.14 -3.73 14.01
CA VAL A 55 -7.93 -2.54 14.86
C VAL A 55 -8.57 -2.72 16.24
N LYS A 56 -9.75 -3.33 16.33
CA LYS A 56 -10.40 -3.66 17.62
C LYS A 56 -9.52 -4.56 18.50
N LEU A 57 -8.77 -5.48 17.88
CA LEU A 57 -7.86 -6.40 18.58
C LEU A 57 -6.49 -5.74 18.87
N ASN A 58 -6.02 -4.84 18.01
CA ASN A 58 -4.74 -4.17 18.13
C ASN A 58 -4.87 -2.71 18.61
N LYS A 59 -4.96 -2.53 19.94
CA LYS A 59 -5.13 -1.23 20.61
C LYS A 59 -4.04 -0.18 20.34
N LYS A 60 -2.97 -0.51 19.61
CA LYS A 60 -1.94 0.45 19.20
C LYS A 60 -2.38 1.30 18.00
N ILE A 61 -3.41 0.88 17.27
CA ILE A 61 -3.93 1.59 16.09
C ILE A 61 -5.15 2.41 16.54
N SER A 62 -5.18 3.69 16.15
CA SER A 62 -6.31 4.56 16.46
C SER A 62 -7.55 4.11 15.67
N PRO A 63 -8.74 4.03 16.30
CA PRO A 63 -10.00 3.77 15.59
C PRO A 63 -10.29 4.79 14.48
N GLU A 64 -9.75 6.01 14.57
CA GLU A 64 -9.89 7.04 13.52
C GLU A 64 -9.33 6.59 12.17
N VAL A 65 -8.33 5.70 12.18
CA VAL A 65 -7.74 5.14 10.96
C VAL A 65 -8.75 4.29 10.19
N VAL A 66 -9.63 3.57 10.88
CA VAL A 66 -10.71 2.78 10.24
C VAL A 66 -11.70 3.70 9.54
N GLY A 67 -12.06 4.80 10.20
CA GLY A 67 -12.93 5.83 9.62
C GLY A 67 -12.31 6.50 8.40
N ALA A 68 -11.00 6.76 8.41
CA ALA A 68 -10.31 7.29 7.24
C ALA A 68 -10.25 6.27 6.10
N ALA A 69 -9.93 5.00 6.40
CA ALA A 69 -9.85 3.93 5.41
C ALA A 69 -11.19 3.67 4.71
N SER A 70 -12.31 3.72 5.44
CA SER A 70 -13.64 3.48 4.87
C SER A 70 -14.15 4.58 3.94
N GLN A 71 -13.46 5.73 3.87
CA GLN A 71 -13.78 6.84 2.96
C GLN A 71 -12.85 6.87 1.73
N ILE A 72 -11.98 5.88 1.56
CA ILE A 72 -11.07 5.80 0.41
C ILE A 72 -11.80 5.11 -0.75
N ASP A 73 -12.14 5.88 -1.78
CA ASP A 73 -12.77 5.37 -3.01
C ASP A 73 -11.74 4.78 -4.01
N ASP A 74 -10.46 5.12 -3.85
CA ASP A 74 -9.36 4.58 -4.63
C ASP A 74 -8.84 3.29 -3.98
N TYR A 75 -9.25 2.14 -4.52
CA TYR A 75 -8.96 0.84 -3.91
C TYR A 75 -7.46 0.49 -3.87
N SER A 76 -6.65 1.06 -4.76
CA SER A 76 -5.19 0.94 -4.66
C SER A 76 -4.67 1.64 -3.42
N LYS A 77 -5.12 2.87 -3.16
CA LYS A 77 -4.78 3.62 -1.94
C LYS A 77 -5.33 2.96 -0.68
N LEU A 78 -6.50 2.34 -0.76
CA LEU A 78 -7.08 1.60 0.36
C LEU A 78 -6.14 0.46 0.78
N ALA A 79 -5.72 -0.38 -0.17
CA ALA A 79 -4.80 -1.48 0.07
C ALA A 79 -3.50 -1.00 0.72
N ASP A 80 -2.90 0.07 0.18
CA ASP A 80 -1.66 0.64 0.69
C ASP A 80 -1.81 1.25 2.09
N THR A 81 -2.93 1.91 2.35
CA THR A 81 -3.25 2.50 3.66
C THR A 81 -3.38 1.40 4.71
N VAL A 82 -4.16 0.37 4.43
CA VAL A 82 -4.34 -0.78 5.33
C VAL A 82 -2.99 -1.44 5.61
N ALA A 83 -2.22 -1.77 4.57
CA ALA A 83 -0.90 -2.41 4.69
C ALA A 83 0.09 -1.58 5.54
N SER A 84 0.02 -0.24 5.49
CA SER A 84 0.88 0.63 6.29
C SER A 84 0.66 0.46 7.81
N HIS A 85 -0.58 0.12 8.21
CA HIS A 85 -0.99 -0.07 9.60
C HIS A 85 -0.87 -1.51 10.08
N LEU A 86 -0.66 -2.48 9.19
CA LEU A 86 -0.43 -3.88 9.56
C LEU A 86 0.90 -4.06 10.30
N ALA A 87 0.86 -4.81 11.38
CA ALA A 87 2.03 -5.22 12.16
C ALA A 87 2.71 -6.47 11.57
N ILE A 88 3.12 -6.37 10.29
CA ILE A 88 3.82 -7.41 9.53
C ILE A 88 5.31 -7.07 9.36
N LYS A 89 6.13 -8.07 9.00
CA LYS A 89 7.58 -7.93 8.82
C LYS A 89 7.89 -7.19 7.52
N ILE A 90 9.10 -6.61 7.45
CA ILE A 90 9.57 -5.86 6.27
C ILE A 90 9.51 -6.67 4.96
N PRO A 91 9.88 -7.97 4.92
CA PRO A 91 9.75 -8.77 3.70
C PRO A 91 8.31 -8.84 3.17
N GLU A 92 7.33 -9.03 4.05
CA GLU A 92 5.90 -9.07 3.70
C GLU A 92 5.44 -7.69 3.17
N LYS A 93 5.91 -6.59 3.79
CA LYS A 93 5.65 -5.24 3.25
C LYS A 93 6.27 -5.02 1.87
N GLN A 94 7.44 -5.59 1.62
CA GLN A 94 8.10 -5.49 0.32
C GLN A 94 7.37 -6.31 -0.75
N GLU A 95 6.84 -7.48 -0.39
CA GLU A 95 5.98 -8.27 -1.27
C GLU A 95 4.72 -7.46 -1.65
N MET A 96 4.08 -6.82 -0.67
CA MET A 96 2.92 -5.95 -0.91
C MET A 96 3.22 -4.75 -1.81
N LEU A 97 4.42 -4.16 -1.68
CA LEU A 97 4.88 -3.09 -2.57
C LEU A 97 5.13 -3.60 -3.99
N ALA A 98 5.61 -4.84 -4.14
CA ALA A 98 5.93 -5.45 -5.42
C ALA A 98 4.70 -5.96 -6.18
N THR A 99 3.61 -6.27 -5.48
CA THR A 99 2.32 -6.65 -6.08
C THR A 99 1.67 -5.43 -6.75
N LEU A 100 1.50 -5.49 -8.08
CA LEU A 100 0.89 -4.41 -8.86
C LEU A 100 -0.63 -4.51 -8.93
N SER A 101 -1.14 -5.73 -8.99
CA SER A 101 -2.58 -6.00 -8.97
C SER A 101 -3.20 -5.38 -7.71
N VAL A 102 -4.29 -4.63 -7.89
CA VAL A 102 -5.05 -4.09 -6.75
C VAL A 102 -5.82 -5.23 -6.10
N LYS A 103 -6.39 -6.10 -6.93
CA LYS A 103 -7.08 -7.32 -6.49
C LYS A 103 -6.21 -8.19 -5.58
N GLU A 104 -5.03 -8.61 -6.04
CA GLU A 104 -4.12 -9.45 -5.26
C GLU A 104 -3.62 -8.77 -3.99
N ARG A 105 -3.63 -7.43 -3.93
CA ARG A 105 -3.27 -6.71 -2.70
C ARG A 105 -4.38 -6.68 -1.65
N LEU A 106 -5.63 -6.86 -2.08
CA LEU A 106 -6.81 -6.87 -1.21
C LEU A 106 -7.19 -8.29 -0.75
N GLU A 107 -6.65 -9.33 -1.39
CA GLU A 107 -6.78 -10.74 -0.98
C GLU A 107 -5.81 -11.11 0.16
#